data_AF-A0A9C8WTY5-F1
#
_entry.id   AF-A0A9C8WTY5-F1
#
_cell.length_a   1.000
_cell.length_b   1.000
_cell.length_c   1.000
_cell.angle_alpha   90.00
_cell.angle_beta   90.00
_cell.angle_gamma   90.00
#
_symmetry.space_group_name_H-M   'P 1'
#
loop_
_entity.id
_entity.type
_entity.pdbx_description
1 polymer ?
#
loop_
_entity_poly.entity_id
_entity_poly.type
_entity_poly.pdbx_seq_one_letter_code
_entity_poly.pdbx_strand_id
1 'polypeptide(L)'
;MILKDQTTQRQKADGSVNIAPFLGFIIFCALLLPAGYSFGTSRTEDSTGTGKNSAAPLYPDKEKNLTTVQCMQCHPEIATLLRNADTMHSRVDCRQCHLQFHVYLDKKTSYSKILPQCTRCHQHPHGEELVNCSSCHQEAHAPLSIPASRALSQGCYVCHPALDKEMKTFTTRHTDLYCTACHHTKHGYIPSCLECHQPHTGTMPTPGKMMPGTGPLAKCLSCHPPHKALKVAYPKTTPNTACGFCHRKAKEMLQKSNTKHSRFHCTRCHPGKHKTIKRCTECHGRPHPEAMLKKFNSCGGCHGVAHSVVR
;
A
#
# COMPACT_ATOMS: atom_id res chain seq x y z
N MET A 1 23.75 -16.43 19.48
CA MET A 1 22.62 -17.39 19.39
C MET A 1 22.48 -17.73 17.90
N ILE A 2 22.43 -19.03 17.64
CA ILE A 2 22.60 -19.76 16.37
C ILE A 2 21.88 -19.14 15.16
N LEU A 3 22.62 -18.89 14.07
CA LEU A 3 22.09 -18.61 12.73
C LEU A 3 21.62 -19.94 12.11
N LYS A 4 20.37 -19.99 11.64
CA LYS A 4 19.88 -21.11 10.82
C LYS A 4 19.79 -20.68 9.36
N ASP A 5 20.50 -21.45 8.57
CA ASP A 5 20.56 -21.50 7.11
C ASP A 5 19.19 -21.89 6.51
N GLN A 6 18.81 -21.28 5.39
CA GLN A 6 17.60 -21.62 4.64
C GLN A 6 17.96 -21.89 3.18
N THR A 7 18.33 -23.14 2.92
CA THR A 7 18.36 -23.71 1.56
C THR A 7 17.01 -24.33 1.21
N THR A 8 16.34 -23.70 0.24
CA THR A 8 15.51 -24.28 -0.84
C THR A 8 14.82 -25.64 -0.61
N GLN A 9 13.48 -25.64 -0.63
CA GLN A 9 12.73 -26.77 -1.17
C GLN A 9 11.44 -26.31 -1.88
N ARG A 10 11.42 -26.56 -3.20
CA ARG A 10 10.26 -26.45 -4.11
C ARG A 10 9.23 -27.51 -3.73
N GLN A 11 7.98 -27.12 -3.47
CA GLN A 11 6.84 -28.05 -3.45
C GLN A 11 6.15 -28.06 -4.82
N LYS A 12 6.03 -29.25 -5.41
CA LYS A 12 5.12 -29.55 -6.52
C LYS A 12 3.70 -29.70 -5.96
N ALA A 13 2.73 -29.00 -6.54
CA ALA A 13 1.32 -29.23 -6.28
C ALA A 13 0.78 -30.23 -7.30
N ASP A 14 0.14 -31.29 -6.82
CA ASP A 14 -0.64 -32.23 -7.64
C ASP A 14 -2.08 -32.21 -7.15
N GLY A 15 -3.01 -32.23 -8.09
CA GLY A 15 -4.44 -32.00 -7.86
C GLY A 15 -5.25 -33.30 -7.79
N SER A 16 -6.29 -33.30 -6.96
CA SER A 16 -7.50 -34.12 -7.15
C SER A 16 -8.55 -33.71 -6.12
N VAL A 17 -9.72 -33.25 -6.59
CA VAL A 17 -10.91 -33.02 -5.76
C VAL A 17 -11.89 -34.17 -6.03
N ASN A 18 -12.28 -34.88 -4.97
CA ASN A 18 -13.24 -35.99 -4.99
C ASN A 18 -14.69 -35.48 -5.03
N ILE A 19 -15.53 -36.11 -5.84
CA ILE A 19 -16.99 -35.90 -5.90
C ILE A 19 -17.67 -37.18 -5.40
N ALA A 20 -18.57 -37.07 -4.43
CA ALA A 20 -19.37 -38.18 -3.90
C ALA A 20 -20.78 -38.18 -4.52
N PRO A 21 -21.42 -39.35 -4.77
CA PRO A 21 -22.77 -39.41 -5.32
C PRO A 21 -23.83 -39.61 -4.21
N PHE A 22 -24.97 -38.92 -4.32
CA PHE A 22 -26.16 -39.16 -3.49
C PHE A 22 -27.21 -39.91 -4.31
N LEU A 23 -27.64 -41.06 -3.80
CA LEU A 23 -28.64 -41.96 -4.36
C LEU A 23 -29.91 -41.92 -3.50
N GLY A 24 -31.07 -41.82 -4.17
CA GLY A 24 -32.32 -42.46 -3.75
C GLY A 24 -33.31 -41.62 -2.92
N PHE A 25 -34.51 -41.40 -3.46
CA PHE A 25 -35.76 -41.95 -2.91
C PHE A 25 -36.92 -41.77 -3.92
N ILE A 26 -37.55 -42.89 -4.27
CA ILE A 26 -38.87 -43.03 -4.93
C ILE A 26 -39.90 -42.96 -3.76
N ILE A 27 -41.13 -42.43 -3.84
CA ILE A 27 -42.38 -43.04 -4.33
C ILE A 27 -43.53 -42.04 -4.00
N PHE A 28 -44.44 -41.73 -4.92
CA PHE A 28 -45.89 -42.08 -4.90
C PHE A 28 -46.72 -41.26 -5.89
N CYS A 29 -47.54 -42.01 -6.62
CA CYS A 29 -48.46 -41.64 -7.68
C CYS A 29 -49.78 -41.08 -7.11
N ALA A 30 -50.37 -40.05 -7.71
CA ALA A 30 -51.82 -39.85 -7.74
C ALA A 30 -52.23 -38.90 -8.88
N LEU A 31 -53.14 -39.38 -9.73
CA LEU A 31 -53.83 -38.68 -10.81
C LEU A 31 -54.61 -37.46 -10.34
N LEU A 32 -54.75 -36.45 -11.21
CA LEU A 32 -56.00 -35.76 -11.59
C LEU A 32 -55.73 -34.74 -12.73
N LEU A 33 -56.32 -34.98 -13.91
CA LEU A 33 -56.48 -34.06 -15.05
C LEU A 33 -57.76 -33.19 -14.86
N PRO A 34 -58.11 -32.23 -15.75
CA PRO A 34 -57.33 -31.13 -16.33
C PRO A 34 -58.12 -29.79 -16.32
N ALA A 35 -57.48 -28.64 -16.60
CA ALA A 35 -58.20 -27.46 -17.09
C ALA A 35 -57.32 -26.57 -17.99
N GLY A 36 -57.67 -26.54 -19.28
CA GLY A 36 -57.60 -25.33 -20.12
C GLY A 36 -56.25 -24.88 -20.67
N TYR A 37 -55.68 -25.63 -21.62
CA TYR A 37 -54.77 -25.06 -22.62
C TYR A 37 -55.60 -24.69 -23.86
N SER A 38 -55.78 -23.40 -24.13
CA SER A 38 -56.31 -22.95 -25.42
C SER A 38 -55.18 -22.96 -26.44
N PHE A 39 -55.21 -23.96 -27.32
CA PHE A 39 -54.42 -24.02 -28.54
C PHE A 39 -55.02 -23.04 -29.55
N GLY A 40 -54.38 -21.89 -29.75
CA GLY A 40 -54.66 -21.01 -30.87
C GLY A 40 -54.07 -21.60 -32.14
N THR A 41 -54.90 -22.27 -32.93
CA THR A 41 -54.59 -22.63 -34.31
C THR A 41 -54.79 -21.42 -35.20
N SER A 42 -53.75 -21.02 -35.93
CA SER A 42 -53.90 -20.30 -37.19
C SER A 42 -52.70 -20.64 -38.04
N ARG A 43 -52.88 -21.66 -38.88
CA ARG A 43 -52.08 -21.90 -40.08
C ARG A 43 -52.84 -21.31 -41.25
N THR A 44 -52.07 -21.02 -42.30
CA THR A 44 -52.45 -20.63 -43.65
C THR A 44 -52.78 -19.15 -43.83
N GLU A 45 -51.74 -18.37 -44.13
CA GLU A 45 -51.84 -17.41 -45.21
C GLU A 45 -50.82 -17.78 -46.29
N ASP A 46 -51.29 -17.62 -47.52
CA ASP A 46 -50.75 -18.11 -48.77
C ASP A 46 -49.35 -17.61 -49.09
N SER A 47 -48.54 -18.54 -49.58
CA SER A 47 -47.32 -18.23 -50.33
C SER A 47 -47.70 -17.75 -51.74
N THR A 48 -48.02 -16.47 -51.90
CA THR A 48 -47.97 -15.80 -53.22
C THR A 48 -47.46 -14.36 -53.08
N GLY A 49 -46.33 -14.21 -52.39
CA GLY A 49 -45.51 -13.01 -52.45
C GLY A 49 -44.26 -13.30 -53.26
N THR A 50 -44.15 -12.72 -54.45
CA THR A 50 -42.90 -12.56 -55.22
C THR A 50 -41.93 -11.64 -54.46
N GLY A 51 -41.55 -12.02 -53.25
CA GLY A 51 -40.50 -11.38 -52.47
C GLY A 51 -39.17 -11.91 -52.96
N LYS A 52 -38.46 -11.08 -53.73
CA LYS A 52 -37.04 -11.33 -54.03
C LYS A 52 -36.32 -11.59 -52.70
N ASN A 53 -35.90 -12.83 -52.47
CA ASN A 53 -34.94 -13.20 -51.43
C ASN A 53 -33.62 -12.51 -51.75
N SER A 54 -33.55 -11.23 -51.39
CA SER A 54 -32.37 -10.41 -51.51
C SER A 54 -31.53 -10.71 -50.27
N ALA A 55 -30.89 -11.87 -50.24
CA ALA A 55 -29.92 -12.17 -49.19
C ALA A 55 -28.89 -11.02 -49.23
N ALA A 56 -28.81 -10.27 -48.13
CA ALA A 56 -27.86 -9.18 -48.02
C ALA A 56 -26.46 -9.73 -48.31
N PRO A 57 -25.63 -9.05 -49.12
CA PRO A 57 -24.30 -9.53 -49.46
C PRO A 57 -23.50 -9.79 -48.19
N LEU A 58 -22.84 -10.96 -48.13
CA LEU A 58 -21.99 -11.36 -46.99
C LEU A 58 -20.82 -10.38 -46.76
N TYR A 59 -20.45 -9.61 -47.77
CA TYR A 59 -19.36 -8.65 -47.75
C TYR A 59 -19.90 -7.27 -48.18
N PRO A 60 -19.89 -6.26 -47.30
CA PRO A 60 -20.33 -4.92 -47.66
C PRO A 60 -19.30 -4.23 -48.58
N ASP A 61 -19.78 -3.40 -49.51
CA ASP A 61 -18.94 -2.64 -50.46
C ASP A 61 -18.01 -1.61 -49.78
N LYS A 62 -18.30 -1.25 -48.53
CA LYS A 62 -17.48 -0.37 -47.72
C LYS A 62 -17.34 -0.91 -46.31
N GLU A 63 -16.10 -1.13 -45.90
CA GLU A 63 -15.79 -1.51 -44.52
C GLU A 63 -16.14 -0.38 -43.56
N LYS A 64 -16.95 -0.69 -42.55
CA LYS A 64 -17.20 0.21 -41.43
C LYS A 64 -16.18 -0.08 -40.34
N ASN A 65 -15.54 0.97 -39.83
CA ASN A 65 -14.64 0.84 -38.69
C ASN A 65 -15.34 0.16 -37.50
N LEU A 66 -14.64 -0.76 -36.85
CA LEU A 66 -15.12 -1.42 -35.64
C LEU A 66 -15.47 -0.38 -34.58
N THR A 67 -16.58 -0.64 -33.88
CA THR A 67 -16.98 0.10 -32.69
C THR A 67 -16.19 -0.38 -31.47
N THR A 68 -16.15 0.42 -30.40
CA THR A 68 -15.54 0.02 -29.12
C THR A 68 -16.08 -1.31 -28.61
N VAL A 69 -17.40 -1.53 -28.72
CA VAL A 69 -18.04 -2.79 -28.30
C VAL A 69 -17.52 -3.98 -29.12
N GLN A 70 -17.38 -3.82 -30.44
CA GLN A 70 -16.83 -4.88 -31.30
C GLN A 70 -15.35 -5.17 -30.98
N CYS A 71 -14.55 -4.15 -30.65
CA CYS A 71 -13.17 -4.35 -30.18
C CYS A 71 -13.15 -5.20 -28.88
N MET A 72 -14.05 -4.90 -27.94
CA MET A 72 -14.13 -5.58 -26.65
C MET A 72 -14.62 -7.03 -26.74
N GLN A 73 -15.35 -7.40 -27.80
CA GLN A 73 -15.75 -8.80 -28.04
C GLN A 73 -14.53 -9.71 -28.24
N CYS A 74 -13.46 -9.21 -28.86
CA CYS A 74 -12.21 -9.95 -29.08
C CYS A 74 -11.13 -9.64 -28.03
N HIS A 75 -11.22 -8.51 -27.32
CA HIS A 75 -10.31 -8.12 -26.24
C HIS A 75 -11.00 -8.08 -24.86
N PRO A 76 -11.53 -9.21 -24.36
CA PRO A 76 -12.32 -9.25 -23.14
C PRO A 76 -11.50 -8.92 -21.88
N GLU A 77 -10.20 -9.21 -21.87
CA GLU A 77 -9.30 -8.88 -20.75
C GLU A 77 -9.13 -7.37 -20.59
N ILE A 78 -8.86 -6.64 -21.69
CA ILE A 78 -8.77 -5.18 -21.69
C ILE A 78 -10.12 -4.56 -21.35
N ALA A 79 -11.22 -5.11 -21.87
CA ALA A 79 -12.56 -4.66 -21.52
C ALA A 79 -12.82 -4.81 -20.01
N THR A 80 -12.35 -5.91 -19.41
CA THR A 80 -12.48 -6.16 -17.96
C THR A 80 -11.59 -5.23 -17.16
N LEU A 81 -10.35 -5.02 -17.60
CA LEU A 81 -9.43 -4.05 -16.99
C LEU A 81 -10.04 -2.65 -16.98
N LEU A 82 -10.52 -2.14 -18.12
CA LEU A 82 -11.08 -0.79 -18.23
C LEU A 82 -12.38 -0.61 -17.43
N ARG A 83 -13.17 -1.68 -17.23
CA ARG A 83 -14.37 -1.63 -16.36
C ARG A 83 -14.02 -1.59 -14.88
N ASN A 84 -12.95 -2.28 -14.49
CA ASN A 84 -12.60 -2.46 -13.08
C ASN A 84 -11.55 -1.46 -12.59
N ALA A 85 -10.72 -0.96 -13.49
CA ALA A 85 -9.72 0.06 -13.19
C ALA A 85 -10.42 1.42 -13.10
N ASP A 86 -10.15 2.14 -12.00
CA ASP A 86 -10.53 3.55 -11.87
C ASP A 86 -9.58 4.41 -12.73
N THR A 87 -9.82 4.45 -14.04
CA THR A 87 -8.97 5.09 -15.05
C THR A 87 -9.80 5.92 -16.02
N MET A 88 -9.32 7.12 -16.37
CA MET A 88 -9.96 7.96 -17.39
C MET A 88 -9.78 7.40 -18.81
N HIS A 89 -8.86 6.46 -19.03
CA HIS A 89 -8.71 5.78 -20.32
C HIS A 89 -9.90 4.86 -20.65
N SER A 90 -10.77 4.55 -19.67
CA SER A 90 -12.06 3.88 -19.92
C SER A 90 -13.06 4.74 -20.71
N ARG A 91 -12.82 6.06 -20.79
CA ARG A 91 -13.67 7.03 -21.49
C ARG A 91 -13.12 7.43 -22.85
N VAL A 92 -12.04 6.79 -23.30
CA VAL A 92 -11.39 7.04 -24.59
C VAL A 92 -11.82 5.94 -25.57
N ASP A 93 -12.34 6.32 -26.74
CA ASP A 93 -12.62 5.35 -27.81
C ASP A 93 -11.31 4.72 -28.26
N CYS A 94 -11.30 3.39 -28.46
CA CYS A 94 -10.08 2.65 -28.79
C CYS A 94 -9.32 3.26 -29.98
N ARG A 95 -10.04 3.84 -30.94
CA ARG A 95 -9.50 4.48 -32.16
C ARG A 95 -8.93 5.88 -31.94
N GLN A 96 -9.18 6.49 -30.80
CA GLN A 96 -8.50 7.73 -30.41
C GLN A 96 -7.07 7.48 -29.93
N CYS A 97 -6.75 6.26 -29.48
CA CYS A 97 -5.39 5.86 -29.11
C CYS A 97 -4.75 5.00 -30.21
N HIS A 98 -5.35 3.86 -30.52
CA HIS A 98 -4.89 2.93 -31.55
C HIS A 98 -5.22 3.50 -32.94
N LEU A 99 -4.20 3.91 -33.69
CA LEU A 99 -4.37 4.39 -35.07
C LEU A 99 -4.22 3.28 -36.11
N GLN A 100 -3.63 2.15 -35.70
CA GLN A 100 -3.44 0.97 -36.50
C GLN A 100 -3.93 -0.23 -35.68
N PHE A 101 -4.59 -1.17 -36.35
CA PHE A 101 -5.22 -2.34 -35.76
C PHE A 101 -4.86 -3.59 -36.55
N HIS A 102 -4.84 -4.74 -35.88
CA HIS A 102 -4.58 -6.04 -36.51
C HIS A 102 -3.33 -6.03 -37.41
N VAL A 103 -2.30 -5.27 -36.99
CA VAL A 103 -1.04 -5.15 -37.73
C VAL A 103 -0.28 -6.46 -37.61
N TYR A 104 0.11 -7.02 -38.74
CA TYR A 104 1.00 -8.17 -38.77
C TYR A 104 2.40 -7.75 -38.31
N LEU A 105 2.82 -8.22 -37.13
CA LEU A 105 4.17 -8.00 -36.62
C LEU A 105 5.09 -9.03 -37.26
N ASP A 106 5.85 -8.60 -38.26
CA ASP A 106 6.96 -9.41 -38.77
C ASP A 106 8.13 -9.44 -37.77
N LYS A 107 9.12 -10.32 -37.99
CA LYS A 107 10.29 -10.41 -37.10
C LYS A 107 11.16 -9.14 -37.08
N LYS A 108 10.90 -8.15 -37.95
CA LYS A 108 11.70 -6.92 -38.11
C LYS A 108 11.07 -5.71 -37.42
N THR A 109 9.77 -5.75 -37.14
CA THR A 109 9.01 -4.63 -36.57
C THR A 109 8.72 -4.87 -35.09
N SER A 110 9.39 -4.11 -34.22
CA SER A 110 9.11 -4.15 -32.79
C SER A 110 7.76 -3.51 -32.49
N TYR A 111 6.98 -4.15 -31.61
CA TYR A 111 5.70 -3.64 -31.12
C TYR A 111 5.78 -2.20 -30.60
N SER A 112 6.91 -1.81 -29.99
CA SER A 112 7.15 -0.45 -29.48
C SER A 112 7.09 0.65 -30.54
N LYS A 113 7.31 0.31 -31.82
CA LYS A 113 7.26 1.27 -32.93
C LYS A 113 5.83 1.60 -33.38
N ILE A 114 4.88 0.73 -33.05
CA ILE A 114 3.46 0.86 -33.42
C ILE A 114 2.64 1.37 -32.23
N LEU A 115 3.21 1.33 -31.02
CA LEU A 115 2.60 1.89 -29.82
C LEU A 115 2.33 3.40 -29.99
N PRO A 116 1.09 3.85 -29.73
CA PRO A 116 0.76 5.26 -29.71
C PRO A 116 1.62 6.02 -28.70
N GLN A 117 2.13 7.19 -29.09
CA GLN A 117 2.91 8.03 -28.20
C GLN A 117 2.00 8.66 -27.15
N CYS A 118 2.35 8.49 -25.87
CA CYS A 118 1.61 9.09 -24.75
C CYS A 118 1.52 10.61 -24.90
N THR A 119 2.57 11.21 -25.48
CA THR A 119 2.74 12.66 -25.66
C THR A 119 1.71 13.31 -26.58
N ARG A 120 0.93 12.50 -27.34
CA ARG A 120 -0.15 13.00 -28.20
C ARG A 120 -1.32 13.55 -27.40
N CYS A 121 -1.57 13.00 -26.21
CA CYS A 121 -2.68 13.40 -25.34
C CYS A 121 -2.18 13.95 -24.00
N HIS A 122 -1.11 13.37 -23.46
CA HIS A 122 -0.49 13.79 -22.21
C HIS A 122 0.75 14.62 -22.52
N GLN A 123 1.09 15.62 -21.70
CA GLN A 123 2.37 16.33 -21.88
C GLN A 123 3.47 15.58 -21.09
N HIS A 124 4.38 16.31 -20.44
CA HIS A 124 5.36 15.76 -19.52
C HIS A 124 4.98 16.12 -18.08
N PRO A 125 3.99 15.43 -17.47
CA PRO A 125 3.46 15.81 -16.15
C PRO A 125 4.49 15.69 -15.01
N HIS A 126 5.58 14.95 -15.24
CA HIS A 126 6.67 14.78 -14.29
C HIS A 126 7.97 15.48 -14.73
N GLY A 127 7.88 16.42 -15.68
CA GLY A 127 9.04 17.13 -16.26
C GLY A 127 9.75 16.35 -17.37
N GLU A 128 10.77 16.98 -17.95
CA GLU A 128 11.52 16.44 -19.11
C GLU A 128 12.51 15.33 -18.76
N GLU A 129 12.78 15.09 -17.47
CA GLU A 129 13.69 14.04 -17.01
C GLU A 129 13.03 12.64 -17.04
N LEU A 130 11.70 12.57 -17.00
CA LEU A 130 10.93 11.33 -16.90
C LEU A 130 10.04 11.10 -18.14
N VAL A 131 10.65 11.14 -19.33
CA VAL A 131 9.94 11.02 -20.62
C VAL A 131 9.71 9.58 -21.08
N ASN A 132 10.36 8.60 -20.45
CA ASN A 132 10.13 7.19 -20.75
C ASN A 132 8.89 6.66 -20.00
N CYS A 133 7.69 7.09 -20.40
CA CYS A 133 6.44 6.83 -19.68
C CYS A 133 6.23 5.36 -19.31
N SER A 134 6.52 4.44 -20.24
CA SER A 134 6.26 3.01 -20.10
C SER A 134 7.22 2.29 -19.15
N SER A 135 8.31 2.92 -18.70
CA SER A 135 9.18 2.33 -17.68
C SER A 135 8.48 2.20 -16.32
N CYS A 136 7.48 3.06 -16.08
CA CYS A 136 6.67 3.09 -14.86
C CYS A 136 5.20 2.78 -15.16
N HIS A 137 4.62 3.38 -16.20
CA HIS A 137 3.25 3.15 -16.64
C HIS A 137 3.19 1.96 -17.61
N GLN A 138 3.35 0.75 -17.08
CA GLN A 138 3.47 -0.48 -17.88
C GLN A 138 2.17 -0.85 -18.63
N GLU A 139 1.03 -0.37 -18.15
CA GLU A 139 -0.29 -0.63 -18.73
C GLU A 139 -0.96 0.70 -19.09
N ALA A 140 -1.07 0.99 -20.38
CA ALA A 140 -1.62 2.26 -20.89
C ALA A 140 -3.12 2.41 -20.63
N HIS A 141 -3.84 1.30 -20.45
CA HIS A 141 -5.26 1.31 -20.10
C HIS A 141 -5.47 1.64 -18.61
N ALA A 142 -4.51 1.31 -17.75
CA ALA A 142 -4.54 1.55 -16.31
C ALA A 142 -3.21 2.17 -15.82
N PRO A 143 -2.83 3.36 -16.32
CA PRO A 143 -1.48 3.90 -16.12
C PRO A 143 -1.17 4.21 -14.64
N LEU A 144 -2.18 4.45 -13.80
CA LEU A 144 -1.98 4.69 -12.37
C LEU A 144 -1.71 3.41 -11.57
N SER A 145 -1.88 2.24 -12.17
CA SER A 145 -1.48 0.95 -11.59
C SER A 145 0.02 0.72 -11.78
N ILE A 146 0.84 1.50 -11.08
CA ILE A 146 2.31 1.49 -11.21
C ILE A 146 2.89 0.45 -10.25
N PRO A 147 3.42 -0.69 -10.73
CA PRO A 147 4.09 -1.66 -9.88
C PRO A 147 5.41 -1.09 -9.33
N ALA A 148 5.92 -1.67 -8.24
CA ALA A 148 7.29 -1.42 -7.82
C ALA A 148 8.25 -2.00 -8.88
N SER A 149 8.73 -1.15 -9.79
CA SER A 149 9.64 -1.53 -10.88
C SER A 149 11.05 -1.02 -10.60
N ARG A 150 12.06 -1.62 -11.25
CA ARG A 150 13.45 -1.15 -11.18
C ARG A 150 13.59 0.32 -11.60
N ALA A 151 12.85 0.73 -12.63
CA ALA A 151 12.85 2.11 -13.12
C ALA A 151 12.34 3.08 -12.03
N LEU A 152 11.25 2.72 -11.35
CA LEU A 152 10.72 3.50 -10.25
C LEU A 152 11.68 3.52 -9.04
N SER A 153 12.30 2.39 -8.70
CA SER A 153 13.25 2.27 -7.58
C SER A 153 14.44 3.24 -7.68
N GLN A 154 14.89 3.54 -8.90
CA GLN A 154 16.04 4.41 -9.14
C GLN A 154 15.67 5.90 -9.16
N GLY A 155 14.39 6.23 -9.34
CA GLY A 155 13.92 7.60 -9.57
C GLY A 155 13.13 8.22 -8.41
N CYS A 156 13.01 7.56 -7.24
CA CYS A 156 12.17 8.06 -6.15
C CYS A 156 12.51 9.50 -5.72
N TYR A 157 13.79 9.86 -5.73
CA TYR A 157 14.28 11.18 -5.32
C TYR A 157 13.84 12.32 -6.25
N VAL A 158 13.51 12.03 -7.51
CA VAL A 158 13.07 13.02 -8.49
C VAL A 158 11.76 13.67 -8.00
N CYS A 159 10.83 12.86 -7.51
CA CYS A 159 9.55 13.33 -6.98
C CYS A 159 9.54 13.48 -5.44
N HIS A 160 10.42 12.76 -4.73
CA HIS A 160 10.51 12.78 -3.26
C HIS A 160 11.88 13.24 -2.74
N PRO A 161 12.39 14.43 -3.14
CA PRO A 161 13.73 14.89 -2.78
C PRO A 161 13.88 15.12 -1.26
N ALA A 162 12.79 15.50 -0.58
CA ALA A 162 12.80 15.66 0.87
C ALA A 162 13.03 14.33 1.62
N LEU A 163 12.40 13.24 1.16
CA LEU A 163 12.53 11.92 1.80
C LEU A 163 13.90 11.30 1.53
N ASP A 164 14.41 11.45 0.31
CA ASP A 164 15.77 11.08 -0.05
C ASP A 164 16.81 11.83 0.81
N LYS A 165 16.63 13.15 0.97
CA LYS A 165 17.46 13.98 1.85
C LYS A 165 17.40 13.52 3.30
N GLU A 166 16.22 13.16 3.82
CA GLU A 166 16.10 12.63 5.19
C GLU A 166 16.90 11.34 5.37
N MET A 167 16.74 10.36 4.47
CA MET A 167 17.45 9.07 4.53
C MET A 167 18.98 9.22 4.44
N LYS A 168 19.47 10.18 3.64
CA LYS A 168 20.89 10.53 3.52
C LYS A 168 21.42 11.31 4.72
N THR A 169 20.59 12.13 5.36
CA THR A 169 21.00 12.95 6.52
C THR A 169 20.96 12.15 7.83
N PHE A 170 19.94 11.30 8.00
CA PHE A 170 19.68 10.55 9.22
C PHE A 170 20.00 9.08 9.01
N THR A 171 21.29 8.81 8.80
CA THR A 171 21.78 7.48 8.42
C THR A 171 21.43 6.42 9.45
N THR A 172 20.84 5.32 8.98
CA THR A 172 20.57 4.11 9.74
C THR A 172 20.98 2.89 8.92
N ARG A 173 20.78 1.67 9.45
CA ARG A 173 20.95 0.44 8.66
C ARG A 173 20.02 0.37 7.43
N HIS A 174 18.93 1.13 7.41
CA HIS A 174 18.05 1.20 6.24
C HIS A 174 18.59 2.12 5.14
N THR A 175 19.61 2.95 5.41
CA THR A 175 20.20 3.84 4.39
C THR A 175 20.87 3.06 3.27
N ASP A 176 21.32 1.83 3.55
CA ASP A 176 21.92 0.93 2.57
C ASP A 176 20.89 0.17 1.72
N LEU A 177 19.59 0.34 2.00
CA LEU A 177 18.51 -0.32 1.30
C LEU A 177 17.90 0.60 0.24
N TYR A 178 17.49 0.02 -0.89
CA TYR A 178 16.64 0.71 -1.85
C TYR A 178 15.27 1.02 -1.25
N CYS A 179 14.63 2.11 -1.68
CA CYS A 179 13.29 2.48 -1.21
C CYS A 179 12.28 1.32 -1.38
N THR A 180 12.41 0.56 -2.47
CA THR A 180 11.56 -0.60 -2.77
C THR A 180 11.86 -1.84 -1.93
N ALA A 181 12.90 -1.85 -1.09
CA ALA A 181 13.06 -2.90 -0.09
C ALA A 181 11.93 -2.88 0.95
N CYS A 182 11.38 -1.69 1.21
CA CYS A 182 10.23 -1.49 2.08
C CYS A 182 8.97 -1.24 1.23
N HIS A 183 9.03 -0.31 0.27
CA HIS A 183 7.93 0.04 -0.63
C HIS A 183 7.80 -0.95 -1.80
N HIS A 184 7.67 -2.24 -1.50
CA HIS A 184 7.94 -3.33 -2.45
C HIS A 184 6.77 -3.72 -3.37
N THR A 185 5.55 -3.23 -3.12
CA THR A 185 4.35 -3.69 -3.85
C THR A 185 4.04 -2.84 -5.07
N LYS A 186 3.72 -1.57 -4.86
CA LYS A 186 3.32 -0.62 -5.90
C LYS A 186 3.71 0.80 -5.49
N HIS A 187 3.73 1.72 -6.45
CA HIS A 187 3.89 3.14 -6.13
C HIS A 187 2.85 3.58 -5.09
N GLY A 188 3.29 4.31 -4.06
CA GLY A 188 2.44 4.76 -2.96
C GLY A 188 2.06 3.69 -1.92
N TYR A 189 2.51 2.43 -2.07
CA TYR A 189 2.33 1.43 -1.03
C TYR A 189 3.17 1.77 0.20
N ILE A 190 2.54 1.87 1.39
CA ILE A 190 3.23 2.06 2.67
C ILE A 190 3.20 0.73 3.43
N PRO A 191 4.35 0.06 3.62
CA PRO A 191 4.43 -1.23 4.30
C PRO A 191 4.25 -1.09 5.82
N SER A 192 4.05 -2.23 6.47
CA SER A 192 4.10 -2.32 7.92
C SER A 192 5.54 -2.53 8.40
N CYS A 193 5.97 -1.79 9.43
CA CYS A 193 7.26 -2.06 10.08
C CYS A 193 7.35 -3.48 10.62
N LEU A 194 6.20 -4.09 10.95
CA LEU A 194 6.12 -5.43 11.54
C LEU A 194 6.39 -6.56 10.55
N GLU A 195 6.55 -6.26 9.26
CA GLU A 195 7.02 -7.24 8.27
C GLU A 195 8.46 -7.68 8.57
N CYS A 196 9.24 -6.86 9.27
CA CYS A 196 10.64 -7.18 9.63
C CYS A 196 11.00 -6.86 11.10
N HIS A 197 10.31 -5.94 11.77
CA HIS A 197 10.64 -5.50 13.13
C HIS A 197 9.67 -6.03 14.17
N GLN A 198 10.21 -6.39 15.34
CA GLN A 198 9.38 -6.72 16.51
C GLN A 198 9.02 -5.45 17.31
N PRO A 199 7.79 -5.33 17.82
CA PRO A 199 7.41 -4.20 18.64
C PRO A 199 8.07 -4.26 20.01
N HIS A 200 8.42 -3.09 20.56
CA HIS A 200 9.02 -2.97 21.89
C HIS A 200 8.09 -2.26 22.90
N THR A 201 6.81 -2.11 22.58
CA THR A 201 5.78 -1.69 23.54
C THR A 201 4.75 -2.80 23.65
N GLY A 202 4.47 -3.26 24.87
CA GLY A 202 3.61 -4.42 25.15
C GLY A 202 2.13 -4.27 24.75
N THR A 203 1.75 -3.12 24.18
CA THR A 203 0.40 -2.79 23.72
C THR A 203 0.24 -2.83 22.20
N MET A 204 1.22 -3.39 21.48
CA MET A 204 1.20 -3.50 20.01
C MET A 204 0.73 -4.89 19.61
N PRO A 205 -0.27 -5.02 18.71
CA PRO A 205 -0.68 -6.32 18.19
C PRO A 205 0.49 -7.02 17.49
N THR A 206 0.57 -8.34 17.65
CA THR A 206 1.40 -9.21 16.82
C THR A 206 0.92 -9.19 15.36
N PRO A 207 1.77 -9.58 14.40
CA PRO A 207 1.38 -9.72 12.99
C PRO A 207 0.09 -10.55 12.85
N GLY A 208 -0.89 -10.07 12.07
CA GLY A 208 -2.14 -10.80 11.77
C GLY A 208 -3.45 -10.23 12.35
N LYS A 209 -3.41 -9.17 13.18
CA LYS A 209 -4.62 -8.44 13.63
C LYS A 209 -4.60 -6.99 13.15
N MET A 210 -5.04 -6.74 11.91
CA MET A 210 -5.20 -5.39 11.36
C MET A 210 -6.67 -4.94 11.44
N MET A 211 -6.91 -3.76 11.99
CA MET A 211 -8.09 -2.95 11.66
C MET A 211 -7.69 -1.88 10.63
N PRO A 212 -8.56 -1.54 9.66
CA PRO A 212 -8.33 -0.42 8.75
C PRO A 212 -8.31 0.92 9.51
N GLY A 213 -7.38 1.82 9.17
CA GLY A 213 -7.38 3.22 9.61
C GLY A 213 -6.78 3.54 10.98
N THR A 214 -6.51 2.54 11.84
CA THR A 214 -5.88 2.72 13.18
C THR A 214 -4.78 1.69 13.44
N GLY A 215 -4.09 1.27 12.38
CA GLY A 215 -3.18 0.13 12.40
C GLY A 215 -1.93 0.29 13.29
N PRO A 216 -1.19 -0.81 13.53
CA PRO A 216 0.01 -0.86 14.38
C PRO A 216 1.08 0.20 14.01
N LEU A 217 1.13 0.62 12.75
CA LEU A 217 2.08 1.61 12.25
C LEU A 217 1.96 2.95 12.97
N ALA A 218 0.76 3.48 13.20
CA ALA A 218 0.57 4.78 13.85
C ALA A 218 1.18 4.84 15.26
N LYS A 219 1.14 3.71 15.99
CA LYS A 219 1.79 3.57 17.30
C LYS A 219 3.31 3.56 17.18
N CYS A 220 3.87 2.92 16.16
CA CYS A 220 5.31 3.00 15.86
C CYS A 220 5.73 4.45 15.58
N LEU A 221 4.94 5.12 14.73
CA LEU A 221 5.18 6.49 14.26
C LEU A 221 5.01 7.56 15.34
N SER A 222 4.33 7.23 16.45
CA SER A 222 4.24 8.11 17.62
C SER A 222 5.60 8.41 18.26
N CYS A 223 6.59 7.55 18.00
CA CYS A 223 7.95 7.65 18.51
C CYS A 223 9.00 7.72 17.38
N HIS A 224 8.87 6.88 16.35
CA HIS A 224 9.88 6.66 15.32
C HIS A 224 9.40 7.11 13.94
N PRO A 225 9.98 8.15 13.32
CA PRO A 225 9.69 8.49 11.94
C PRO A 225 10.36 7.52 10.95
N PRO A 226 9.74 7.15 9.81
CA PRO A 226 10.20 6.04 8.97
C PRO A 226 11.55 6.29 8.26
N HIS A 227 11.85 7.53 7.87
CA HIS A 227 13.10 7.90 7.18
C HIS A 227 14.17 8.52 8.08
N LYS A 228 13.92 8.52 9.39
CA LYS A 228 14.83 9.05 10.41
C LYS A 228 14.53 8.39 11.76
N ALA A 229 14.43 7.05 11.75
CA ALA A 229 13.92 6.26 12.87
C ALA A 229 14.66 6.49 14.20
N LEU A 230 15.94 6.87 14.16
CA LEU A 230 16.72 7.20 15.35
C LEU A 230 16.43 8.59 15.93
N LYS A 231 15.72 9.47 15.21
CA LYS A 231 15.26 10.78 15.68
C LYS A 231 13.94 10.63 16.43
N VAL A 232 14.02 9.92 17.56
CA VAL A 232 12.86 9.62 18.40
C VAL A 232 12.26 10.89 18.97
N ALA A 233 10.97 11.10 18.73
CA ALA A 233 10.18 12.20 19.26
C ALA A 233 8.85 11.67 19.76
N TYR A 234 8.29 12.26 20.81
CA TYR A 234 7.10 11.73 21.45
C TYR A 234 6.24 12.84 22.06
N PRO A 235 4.91 12.66 22.14
CA PRO A 235 4.02 13.67 22.71
C PRO A 235 4.21 13.80 24.23
N LYS A 236 3.84 14.96 24.79
CA LYS A 236 3.89 15.21 26.24
C LYS A 236 3.02 14.24 27.04
N THR A 237 2.01 13.63 26.43
CA THR A 237 1.08 12.67 27.03
C THR A 237 1.62 11.24 27.07
N THR A 238 2.86 10.98 26.60
CA THR A 238 3.43 9.64 26.58
C THR A 238 3.55 9.05 27.99
N PRO A 239 2.99 7.85 28.26
CA PRO A 239 3.00 7.27 29.59
C PRO A 239 4.39 6.75 29.99
N ASN A 240 4.67 6.72 31.29
CA ASN A 240 5.97 6.28 31.83
C ASN A 240 6.26 4.81 31.52
N THR A 241 5.21 4.00 31.32
CA THR A 241 5.33 2.60 30.90
C THR A 241 5.99 2.47 29.53
N ALA A 242 5.68 3.35 28.57
CA ALA A 242 6.32 3.36 27.25
C ALA A 242 7.83 3.62 27.34
N CYS A 243 8.24 4.55 28.21
CA CYS A 243 9.65 4.84 28.46
C CYS A 243 10.34 3.67 29.18
N GLY A 244 9.62 3.01 30.09
CA GLY A 244 10.12 1.92 30.94
C GLY A 244 10.52 0.66 30.19
N PHE A 245 10.06 0.44 28.97
CA PHE A 245 10.51 -0.70 28.15
C PHE A 245 12.02 -0.64 27.87
N CYS A 246 12.55 0.56 27.59
CA CYS A 246 13.99 0.78 27.42
C CYS A 246 14.65 1.25 28.73
N HIS A 247 13.94 2.05 29.54
CA HIS A 247 14.46 2.70 30.74
C HIS A 247 13.87 2.12 32.03
N ARG A 248 13.88 0.79 32.15
CA ARG A 248 13.29 0.06 33.29
C ARG A 248 13.81 0.57 34.63
N LYS A 249 15.12 0.67 34.79
CA LYS A 249 15.76 1.14 36.04
C LYS A 249 15.32 2.56 36.42
N ALA A 250 15.27 3.49 35.47
CA ALA A 250 14.86 4.87 35.76
C ALA A 250 13.39 4.97 36.16
N LYS A 251 12.51 4.23 35.47
CA LYS A 251 11.09 4.11 35.84
C LYS A 251 10.94 3.54 37.25
N GLU A 252 11.62 2.44 37.56
CA GLU A 252 11.59 1.79 38.88
C GLU A 252 12.11 2.72 39.99
N MET A 253 13.21 3.45 39.75
CA MET A 253 13.74 4.45 40.69
C MET A 253 12.70 5.53 40.98
N LEU A 254 12.10 6.11 39.94
CA LEU A 254 11.08 7.15 40.08
C LEU A 254 9.83 6.64 40.82
N GLN A 255 9.39 5.41 40.52
CA GLN A 255 8.25 4.78 41.17
C GLN A 255 8.49 4.49 42.65
N LYS A 256 9.72 4.13 43.03
CA LYS A 256 10.11 3.90 44.43
C LYS A 256 10.42 5.20 45.18
N SER A 257 10.55 6.33 44.49
CA SER A 257 10.84 7.62 45.12
C SER A 257 9.62 8.18 45.84
N ASN A 258 9.79 8.55 47.12
CA ASN A 258 8.76 9.22 47.93
C ASN A 258 8.74 10.75 47.73
N THR A 259 9.35 11.27 46.66
CA THR A 259 9.44 12.72 46.39
C THR A 259 8.28 13.18 45.50
N LYS A 260 8.02 14.50 45.43
CA LYS A 260 6.98 15.05 44.54
C LYS A 260 7.22 14.71 43.05
N HIS A 261 8.45 14.39 42.67
CA HIS A 261 8.80 14.04 41.29
C HIS A 261 8.13 12.75 40.82
N SER A 262 7.84 11.80 41.72
CA SER A 262 7.22 10.50 41.37
C SER A 262 5.82 10.63 40.76
N ARG A 263 5.17 11.79 40.91
CA ARG A 263 3.86 12.10 40.33
C ARG A 263 3.90 12.55 38.87
N PHE A 264 5.08 12.82 38.31
CA PHE A 264 5.19 13.34 36.95
C PHE A 264 5.38 12.25 35.90
N HIS A 265 4.87 12.54 34.70
CA HIS A 265 5.28 11.79 33.51
C HIS A 265 6.75 12.05 33.17
N CYS A 266 7.46 11.05 32.63
CA CYS A 266 8.84 11.18 32.16
C CYS A 266 8.99 12.38 31.21
N THR A 267 7.99 12.57 30.34
CA THR A 267 7.89 13.66 29.37
C THR A 267 7.84 15.06 29.96
N ARG A 268 7.48 15.21 31.25
CA ARG A 268 7.52 16.49 31.95
C ARG A 268 8.96 17.00 32.07
N CYS A 269 9.88 16.09 32.38
CA CYS A 269 11.32 16.37 32.55
C CYS A 269 12.11 16.12 31.27
N HIS A 270 11.63 15.22 30.41
CA HIS A 270 12.23 14.89 29.11
C HIS A 270 11.28 15.29 27.97
N PRO A 271 11.19 16.58 27.61
CA PRO A 271 10.14 17.03 26.70
C PRO A 271 10.48 16.76 25.22
N GLY A 272 9.51 16.20 24.49
CA GLY A 272 9.37 16.27 23.03
C GLY A 272 10.32 15.38 22.22
N LYS A 273 11.63 15.41 22.50
CA LYS A 273 12.65 14.66 21.76
C LYS A 273 13.46 13.81 22.71
N HIS A 274 13.76 12.59 22.30
CA HIS A 274 14.63 11.70 23.06
C HIS A 274 16.00 12.36 23.32
N LYS A 275 16.61 12.04 24.47
CA LYS A 275 17.82 12.68 25.03
C LYS A 275 17.67 14.15 25.46
N THR A 276 16.49 14.76 25.32
CA THR A 276 16.23 16.06 25.94
C THR A 276 16.01 15.88 27.44
N ILE A 277 16.65 16.70 28.27
CA ILE A 277 16.47 16.72 29.71
C ILE A 277 16.40 18.16 30.19
N LYS A 278 15.38 18.48 30.99
CA LYS A 278 15.27 19.77 31.66
C LYS A 278 16.32 19.90 32.75
N ARG A 279 16.87 21.09 32.89
CA ARG A 279 17.74 21.45 34.02
C ARG A 279 16.89 21.63 35.28
N CYS A 280 17.45 21.32 36.44
CA CYS A 280 16.78 21.51 37.74
C CYS A 280 16.32 22.96 37.92
N THR A 281 17.13 23.91 37.47
CA THR A 281 16.89 25.35 37.58
C THR A 281 15.69 25.84 36.78
N GLU A 282 15.23 25.09 35.76
CA GLU A 282 14.03 25.45 34.99
C GLU A 282 12.74 25.34 35.82
N CYS A 283 12.76 24.59 36.92
CA CYS A 283 11.61 24.43 37.82
C CYS A 283 11.90 24.92 39.25
N HIS A 284 13.14 24.78 39.72
CA HIS A 284 13.52 25.07 41.12
C HIS A 284 14.24 26.41 41.30
N GLY A 285 14.51 27.16 40.23
CA GLY A 285 15.30 28.39 40.30
C GLY A 285 16.71 28.13 40.82
N ARG A 286 17.24 29.07 41.61
CA ARG A 286 18.60 29.03 42.19
C ARG A 286 18.51 29.12 43.71
N PRO A 287 18.28 27.99 44.41
CA PRO A 287 18.03 28.00 45.86
C PRO A 287 19.29 28.23 46.70
N HIS A 288 20.49 28.19 46.10
CA HIS A 288 21.77 28.39 46.77
C HIS A 288 22.46 29.69 46.35
N PRO A 289 23.34 30.27 47.19
CA PRO A 289 24.15 31.43 46.83
C PRO A 289 25.03 31.21 45.60
N GLU A 290 25.33 32.29 44.88
CA GLU A 290 26.12 32.27 43.63
C GLU A 290 27.47 31.55 43.79
N ALA A 291 28.17 31.77 44.90
CA ALA A 291 29.47 31.15 45.17
C ALA A 291 29.40 29.61 45.17
N MET A 292 28.32 29.03 45.70
CA MET A 292 28.14 27.58 45.71
C MET A 292 27.82 27.06 44.31
N LEU A 293 26.96 27.76 43.56
CA LEU A 293 26.58 27.37 42.20
C LEU A 293 27.74 27.50 41.20
N LYS A 294 28.68 28.42 41.43
CA LYS A 294 29.93 28.52 40.66
C LYS A 294 30.91 27.40 40.97
N LYS A 295 30.96 26.94 42.23
CA LYS A 295 31.86 25.87 42.66
C LYS A 295 31.37 24.47 42.26
N PHE A 296 30.05 24.26 42.26
CA PHE A 296 29.43 22.96 41.96
C PHE A 296 28.52 23.03 40.74
N ASN A 297 28.97 22.42 39.64
CA ASN A 297 28.29 22.51 38.33
C ASN A 297 27.06 21.58 38.19
N SER A 298 26.75 20.76 39.18
CA SER A 298 25.61 19.82 39.15
C SER A 298 24.93 19.70 40.50
N CYS A 299 23.62 19.98 40.53
CA CYS A 299 22.78 19.80 41.72
C CYS A 299 22.77 18.35 42.20
N GLY A 300 22.90 17.40 41.26
CA GLY A 300 22.77 15.97 41.57
C GLY A 300 23.96 15.36 42.29
N GLY A 301 25.07 16.09 42.43
CA GLY A 301 26.19 15.65 43.26
C GLY A 301 25.82 15.52 44.74
N CYS A 302 24.93 16.39 45.23
CA CYS A 302 24.45 16.36 46.61
C CYS A 302 22.99 15.90 46.71
N HIS A 303 22.13 16.33 45.78
CA HIS A 303 20.69 16.03 45.81
C HIS A 303 20.29 14.77 45.05
N GLY A 304 21.24 14.08 44.39
CA GLY A 304 20.94 12.94 43.53
C GLY A 304 20.22 13.33 42.23
N VAL A 305 19.72 12.34 41.51
CA VAL A 305 19.02 12.55 40.23
C VAL A 305 17.52 12.74 40.43
N ALA A 306 16.83 13.36 39.46
CA ALA A 306 15.38 13.60 39.53
C ALA A 306 14.55 12.32 39.75
N HIS A 307 15.06 11.16 39.35
CA HIS A 307 14.41 9.86 39.58
C HIS A 307 14.52 9.36 41.03
N SER A 308 15.44 9.90 41.85
CA SER A 308 15.72 9.44 43.21
C SER A 308 16.36 10.56 44.03
N VAL A 309 15.73 11.73 44.07
CA VAL A 309 16.26 12.88 44.80
C VAL A 309 16.43 12.50 46.27
N VAL A 310 17.62 12.69 46.81
CA VAL A 310 17.90 12.50 48.24
C VAL A 310 17.55 13.80 48.98
N ARG A 311 16.86 13.66 50.10
CA ARG A 311 16.53 14.77 50.99
C ARG A 311 17.72 15.10 51.87
#